data_AF-A0AAW0WZR1-F1
#
_entry.id   AF-A0AAW0WZR1-F1
#
_cell.length_a   1.000
_cell.length_b   1.000
_cell.length_c   1.000
_cell.angle_alpha   90.00
_cell.angle_beta   90.00
_cell.angle_gamma   90.00
#
_symmetry.space_group_name_H-M   'P 1'
#
loop_
_entity.id
_entity.type
_entity.pdbx_description
1 polymer ?
#
loop_
_entity_poly.entity_id
_entity_poly.type
_entity_poly.pdbx_seq_one_letter_code
_entity_poly.pdbx_strand_id
1 'polypeptide(L)'
;GVVSERVAHFVVLKVSGLGLTIKWDMKNLVVTEISELQWNRTAGLCGRCDGHPENDWSYPDGTSETNIDSFLRSWQANTLGEVCLQEPTTRLPCKSFPEAYKADDFCSQLRTDPKFR
;
A
#
# COMPACT_ATOMS: atom_id res chain seq x y z
N GLY A 1 -10.32 19.07 11.66
CA GLY A 1 -11.55 18.46 11.13
C GLY A 1 -11.21 17.47 10.04
N VAL A 2 -12.15 16.58 9.70
CA VAL A 2 -12.06 15.70 8.52
C VAL A 2 -12.89 16.34 7.41
N VAL A 3 -12.31 16.47 6.23
CA VAL A 3 -13.02 16.93 5.02
C VAL A 3 -13.05 15.79 4.03
N SER A 4 -14.21 15.56 3.40
CA SER A 4 -14.39 14.55 2.37
C SER A 4 -14.90 15.19 1.09
N GLU A 5 -14.28 14.87 -0.04
CA GLU A 5 -14.69 15.36 -1.36
C GLU A 5 -14.55 14.25 -2.42
N ARG A 6 -15.29 14.38 -3.52
CA ARG A 6 -15.15 13.48 -4.68
C ARG A 6 -14.38 14.20 -5.76
N VAL A 7 -13.26 13.62 -6.18
CA VAL A 7 -12.39 14.15 -7.25
C VAL A 7 -12.25 13.07 -8.32
N ALA A 8 -12.87 13.30 -9.48
CA ALA A 8 -13.02 12.30 -10.52
C ALA A 8 -13.56 10.96 -9.95
N HIS A 9 -12.78 9.88 -10.07
CA HIS A 9 -13.15 8.56 -9.57
C HIS A 9 -12.78 8.30 -8.10
N PHE A 10 -12.10 9.25 -7.45
CA PHE A 10 -11.63 9.09 -6.07
C PHE A 10 -12.56 9.78 -5.08
N VAL A 11 -12.74 9.15 -3.93
CA VAL A 11 -13.12 9.83 -2.69
C VAL A 11 -11.82 10.23 -1.98
N VAL A 12 -11.70 11.52 -1.69
CA VAL A 12 -10.53 12.10 -1.03
C VAL A 12 -10.93 12.52 0.37
N LEU A 13 -10.28 11.94 1.37
CA LEU A 13 -10.43 12.29 2.79
C LEU A 13 -9.19 13.05 3.24
N LYS A 14 -9.37 14.27 3.73
CA LYS A 14 -8.31 15.12 4.26
C LYS A 14 -8.50 15.28 5.76
N VAL A 15 -7.50 14.86 6.53
CA VAL A 15 -7.45 15.01 7.99
C VAL A 15 -6.37 16.02 8.33
N SER A 16 -6.68 17.31 8.20
CA SER A 16 -5.68 18.40 8.31
C SER A 16 -4.95 18.41 9.65
N GLY A 17 -5.61 18.00 10.75
CA GLY A 17 -4.99 17.94 12.08
C GLY A 17 -3.91 16.86 12.21
N LEU A 18 -3.90 15.86 11.31
CA LEU A 18 -2.87 14.83 11.24
C LEU A 18 -1.95 15.01 10.01
N GLY A 19 -2.24 15.99 9.14
CA GLY A 19 -1.53 16.12 7.88
C GLY A 19 -1.63 14.88 6.99
N LEU A 20 -2.80 14.21 7.02
CA LEU A 20 -3.06 12.95 6.32
C LEU A 20 -4.10 13.18 5.21
N THR A 21 -3.85 12.64 4.01
CA THR A 21 -4.81 12.56 2.92
C THR A 21 -4.94 11.12 2.45
N ILE A 22 -6.16 10.62 2.33
CA ILE A 22 -6.47 9.29 1.79
C ILE A 22 -7.26 9.48 0.51
N LYS A 23 -6.80 8.89 -0.59
CA LYS A 23 -7.49 8.82 -1.88
C LYS A 23 -7.92 7.38 -2.11
N TRP A 24 -9.21 7.14 -2.22
CA TRP A 24 -9.77 5.81 -2.43
C TRP A 24 -10.61 5.79 -3.69
N ASP A 25 -10.32 4.85 -4.60
CA ASP A 25 -11.06 4.67 -5.86
C ASP A 25 -12.40 3.94 -5.69
N MET A 26 -12.81 3.69 -4.44
CA MET A 26 -13.98 2.90 -4.06
C MET A 26 -13.91 1.42 -4.49
N LYS A 27 -12.73 0.95 -4.90
CA LYS A 27 -12.46 -0.42 -5.31
C LYS A 27 -11.22 -0.93 -4.57
N ASN A 28 -10.10 -1.06 -5.26
CA ASN A 28 -8.90 -1.77 -4.82
C ASN A 28 -7.68 -0.87 -4.68
N LEU A 29 -7.79 0.44 -4.92
CA LEU A 29 -6.69 1.38 -4.78
C LEU A 29 -6.96 2.38 -3.66
N VAL A 30 -6.08 2.34 -2.65
CA VAL A 30 -5.98 3.36 -1.61
C VAL A 30 -4.58 3.98 -1.71
N VAL A 31 -4.52 5.30 -1.86
CA VAL A 31 -3.29 6.06 -1.84
C VAL A 31 -3.30 6.96 -0.62
N THR A 32 -2.27 6.86 0.20
CA THR A 32 -2.10 7.67 1.40
C THR A 32 -0.97 8.66 1.19
N GLU A 33 -1.25 9.92 1.46
CA GLU A 33 -0.27 11.02 1.44
C GLU A 33 -0.18 11.61 2.85
N ILE A 34 1.03 11.77 3.35
CA ILE A 34 1.30 12.35 4.66
C ILE A 34 2.21 13.56 4.51
N SER A 35 1.99 14.57 5.34
CA SER A 35 2.90 15.72 5.46
C SER A 35 4.07 15.40 6.40
N GLU A 36 5.05 16.30 6.45
CA GLU A 36 6.19 16.24 7.38
C GLU A 36 5.80 16.12 8.85
N LEU A 37 4.56 16.47 9.22
CA LEU A 37 4.03 16.24 10.58
C LEU A 37 4.09 14.76 11.00
N GLN A 38 4.12 13.83 10.05
CA GLN A 38 4.19 12.39 10.28
C GLN A 38 5.59 11.80 10.07
N TRP A 39 6.61 12.65 9.86
CA TRP A 39 7.99 12.19 9.74
C TRP A 39 8.43 11.38 10.97
N ASN A 40 8.92 10.17 10.75
CA ASN A 40 9.30 9.17 11.75
C ASN A 40 8.18 8.88 12.79
N ARG A 41 6.92 8.99 12.37
CA ARG A 41 5.73 8.70 13.21
C ARG A 41 4.80 7.66 12.61
N THR A 42 5.20 7.03 11.51
CA THR A 42 4.43 5.96 10.86
C THR A 42 5.02 4.59 11.17
N ALA A 43 4.13 3.60 11.15
CA ALA A 43 4.48 2.19 11.11
C ALA A 43 3.35 1.45 10.38
N GLY A 44 3.62 0.26 9.86
CA GLY A 44 2.64 -0.55 9.14
C GLY A 44 3.14 -0.98 7.76
N LEU A 45 2.21 -1.42 6.91
CA LEU A 45 2.52 -1.97 5.59
C LEU A 45 3.15 -0.96 4.62
N CYS A 46 2.99 0.34 4.86
CA CYS A 46 3.63 1.41 4.08
C CYS A 46 4.99 1.85 4.65
N GLY A 47 5.47 1.22 5.71
CA GLY A 47 6.80 1.47 6.29
C GLY A 47 6.89 2.65 7.25
N ARG A 48 8.14 3.01 7.54
CA ARG A 48 8.52 4.09 8.45
C ARG A 48 8.89 5.30 7.59
N CYS A 49 8.16 6.40 7.73
CA CYS A 49 8.43 7.63 6.99
C CYS A 49 9.64 8.36 7.60
N ASP A 50 10.81 7.73 7.61
CA ASP A 50 12.06 8.24 8.20
C ASP A 50 13.23 8.30 7.20
N GLY A 51 12.99 7.92 5.94
CA GLY A 51 13.97 7.98 4.85
C GLY A 51 14.90 6.75 4.75
N HIS A 52 14.69 5.71 5.56
CA HIS A 52 15.53 4.52 5.61
C HIS A 52 14.78 3.29 5.06
N PRO A 53 14.79 3.05 3.74
CA PRO A 53 14.01 1.96 3.14
C PRO A 53 14.39 0.57 3.65
N GLU A 54 15.59 0.41 4.21
CA GLU A 54 16.05 -0.83 4.83
C GLU A 54 15.25 -1.25 6.08
N ASN A 55 14.54 -0.32 6.72
CA ASN A 55 13.77 -0.58 7.94
C ASN A 55 12.24 -0.54 7.72
N ASP A 56 11.79 -0.29 6.48
CA ASP A 56 10.37 -0.17 6.17
C ASP A 56 9.59 -1.45 6.47
N TRP A 57 10.25 -2.60 6.38
CA TRP A 57 9.71 -3.87 6.88
C TRP A 57 10.04 -4.02 8.35
N SER A 58 9.23 -3.38 9.19
CA SER A 58 9.29 -3.52 10.65
C SER A 58 8.05 -4.20 11.18
N TYR A 59 8.20 -5.07 12.18
CA TYR A 59 7.09 -5.58 12.98
C TYR A 59 6.41 -4.48 13.81
N PRO A 60 5.22 -4.74 14.41
CA PRO A 60 4.57 -3.80 15.32
C PRO A 60 5.40 -3.39 16.54
N ASP A 61 6.36 -4.23 16.97
CA ASP A 61 7.29 -3.92 18.06
C ASP A 61 8.48 -3.04 17.62
N GLY A 62 8.57 -2.72 16.33
CA GLY A 62 9.60 -1.86 15.75
C GLY A 62 10.88 -2.59 15.34
N THR A 63 10.96 -3.92 15.50
CA THR A 63 12.11 -4.70 15.02
C THR A 63 11.99 -4.96 13.51
N SER A 64 13.13 -4.92 12.81
CA SER A 64 13.17 -5.10 11.36
C SER A 64 13.10 -6.57 10.96
N GLU A 65 12.44 -6.85 9.84
CA GLU A 65 12.24 -8.17 9.27
C GLU A 65 12.64 -8.18 7.78
N THR A 66 13.18 -9.32 7.33
CA THR A 66 13.61 -9.56 5.95
C THR A 66 12.66 -10.50 5.19
N ASN A 67 11.82 -11.24 5.91
CA ASN A 67 10.83 -12.15 5.33
C ASN A 67 9.46 -11.45 5.13
N ILE A 68 9.02 -11.32 3.87
CA ILE A 68 7.75 -10.66 3.54
C ILE A 68 6.53 -11.33 4.18
N ASP A 69 6.43 -12.66 4.19
CA ASP A 69 5.22 -13.32 4.70
C ASP A 69 5.12 -13.17 6.23
N SER A 70 6.25 -13.20 6.91
CA SER A 70 6.40 -12.94 8.34
C SER A 70 5.99 -11.49 8.68
N PHE A 71 6.50 -10.52 7.92
CA PHE A 71 6.11 -9.11 8.02
C PHE A 71 4.60 -8.92 7.82
N LEU A 72 4.02 -9.48 6.75
CA LEU A 72 2.58 -9.36 6.48
C LEU A 72 1.72 -9.98 7.60
N ARG A 73 2.11 -11.14 8.14
CA ARG A 73 1.42 -11.77 9.28
C ARG A 73 1.46 -10.91 10.53
N SER A 74 2.59 -10.26 10.82
CA SER A 74 2.74 -9.43 12.03
C SER A 74 1.77 -8.25 12.09
N TRP A 75 1.37 -7.74 10.92
CA TRP A 75 0.46 -6.59 10.79
C TRP A 75 -1.02 -6.98 10.63
N GLN A 76 -1.34 -8.26 10.79
CA GLN A 76 -2.72 -8.74 10.75
C GLN A 76 -3.56 -8.10 11.88
N ALA A 77 -4.59 -7.36 11.51
CA ALA A 77 -5.47 -6.69 12.47
C ALA A 77 -6.53 -7.66 13.00
N ASN A 78 -6.28 -8.22 14.19
CA ASN A 78 -7.26 -9.07 14.90
C ASN A 78 -8.24 -8.27 15.78
N THR A 79 -8.16 -6.93 15.74
CA THR A 79 -8.82 -6.02 16.68
C THR A 79 -10.18 -5.50 16.20
N LEU A 80 -10.59 -5.82 14.96
CA LEU A 80 -11.83 -5.33 14.36
C LEU A 80 -13.05 -6.24 14.62
N GLY A 81 -12.94 -7.16 15.59
CA GLY A 81 -14.00 -8.13 15.93
C GLY A 81 -14.11 -9.31 14.95
N GLU A 82 -13.37 -9.26 13.85
CA GLU A 82 -13.22 -10.35 12.89
C GLU A 82 -11.82 -10.96 13.04
N VAL A 83 -11.75 -12.29 13.06
CA VAL A 83 -10.46 -13.01 13.04
C VAL A 83 -10.11 -13.25 11.58
N CYS A 84 -9.00 -12.66 11.13
CA CYS A 84 -8.47 -12.99 9.81
C CYS A 84 -7.78 -14.35 9.90
N LEU A 85 -8.35 -15.36 9.23
CA LEU A 85 -7.80 -16.72 9.18
C LEU A 85 -6.96 -16.98 7.92
N GLN A 86 -6.85 -15.97 7.04
CA GLN A 86 -6.16 -16.10 5.77
C GLN A 86 -4.67 -15.82 5.96
N GLU A 87 -3.86 -16.70 5.41
CA GLU A 87 -2.42 -16.52 5.35
C GLU A 87 -2.02 -15.69 4.12
N PRO A 88 -0.95 -14.89 4.20
CA PRO A 88 -0.35 -14.28 3.03
C PRO A 88 0.01 -15.35 2.02
N THR A 89 -0.47 -15.18 0.78
CA THR A 89 -0.18 -16.10 -0.32
C THR A 89 0.33 -15.31 -1.51
N THR A 90 1.50 -15.71 -2.01
CA THR A 90 2.02 -15.16 -3.26
C THR A 90 1.43 -15.95 -4.42
N ARG A 91 0.53 -15.34 -5.18
CA ARG A 91 0.09 -15.88 -6.47
C ARG A 91 1.07 -15.45 -7.55
N LEU A 92 1.35 -16.33 -8.51
CA LEU A 92 2.14 -16.01 -9.71
C LEU A 92 1.25 -16.08 -10.95
N PRO A 93 0.35 -15.08 -11.17
CA PRO A 93 -0.65 -15.14 -12.24
C PRO A 93 -0.04 -15.39 -13.62
N CYS A 94 1.11 -14.79 -13.91
CA CYS A 94 1.75 -14.94 -15.21
C CYS A 94 2.17 -16.39 -15.54
N LYS A 95 2.36 -17.24 -14.53
CA LYS A 95 2.64 -18.67 -14.72
C LYS A 95 1.38 -19.52 -14.83
N SER A 96 0.27 -19.01 -14.30
CA SER A 96 -0.98 -19.77 -14.15
C SER A 96 -2.01 -19.49 -15.23
N PHE A 97 -1.80 -18.46 -16.07
CA PHE A 97 -2.75 -18.03 -17.08
C PHE A 97 -2.13 -18.04 -18.49
N PRO A 98 -2.66 -18.84 -19.45
CA PRO A 98 -2.13 -18.92 -20.81
C PRO A 98 -2.07 -17.56 -21.55
N GLU A 99 -3.00 -16.66 -21.25
CA GLU A 99 -3.09 -15.33 -21.86
C GLU A 99 -2.24 -14.26 -21.18
N ALA A 100 -1.37 -14.62 -20.23
CA ALA A 100 -0.51 -13.68 -19.51
C ALA A 100 0.36 -12.81 -20.44
N TYR A 101 0.71 -13.31 -21.64
CA TYR A 101 1.45 -12.55 -22.64
C TYR A 101 0.76 -11.24 -23.05
N LYS A 102 -0.58 -11.17 -22.99
CA LYS A 102 -1.32 -9.94 -23.32
C LYS A 102 -1.08 -8.84 -22.30
N ALA A 103 -0.98 -9.21 -21.02
CA ALA A 103 -0.64 -8.27 -19.96
C ALA A 103 0.81 -7.80 -20.07
N ASP A 104 1.72 -8.71 -20.42
CA ASP A 104 3.14 -8.40 -20.63
C ASP A 104 3.36 -7.42 -21.78
N ASP A 105 2.70 -7.64 -22.93
CA ASP A 105 2.76 -6.76 -24.09
C ASP A 105 2.23 -5.35 -23.74
N PHE A 106 1.06 -5.27 -23.10
CA PHE A 106 0.48 -4.00 -22.66
C PHE A 106 1.39 -3.23 -21.69
N CYS A 107 1.90 -3.90 -20.65
CA CYS A 107 2.78 -3.28 -19.67
C CYS A 107 4.12 -2.86 -20.28
N SER A 108 4.64 -3.61 -21.25
CA SER A 108 5.87 -3.29 -21.97
C SER A 108 5.71 -2.02 -22.82
N GLN A 109 4.57 -1.87 -23.50
CA GLN A 109 4.24 -0.65 -24.22
C GLN A 109 4.17 0.55 -23.27
N LEU A 110 3.45 0.43 -22.14
CA LEU A 110 3.34 1.51 -21.16
C LEU A 110 4.71 1.97 -20.62
N ARG A 111 5.61 1.02 -20.35
CA ARG A 111 6.93 1.29 -19.76
C ARG A 111 7.93 1.89 -20.76
N THR A 112 7.71 1.68 -22.06
CA THR A 112 8.61 2.14 -23.13
C THR A 112 8.07 3.34 -23.90
N ASP A 113 6.77 3.64 -23.79
CA ASP A 113 6.15 4.80 -24.42
C ASP A 113 6.82 6.11 -23.93
N PRO A 114 7.39 6.91 -24.85
CA PRO A 114 8.04 8.18 -24.52
C PRO A 114 7.17 9.19 -23.77
N LYS A 115 5.84 9.06 -23.79
CA LYS A 115 4.93 9.95 -23.06
C LYS A 115 5.03 9.80 -21.54
N PHE A 116 5.53 8.67 -21.05
CA PHE A 116 5.69 8.38 -19.63
C PHE A 116 7.16 8.34 -19.19
N ARG A 117 8.08 8.84 -20.02
CA ARG A 117 9.48 9.06 -19.68
C ARG A 117 9.77 10.49 -19.25
#